data_AF-A0A3A9ZNX6-F1
#
_entry.id   AF-A0A3A9ZNX6-F1
#
_cell.length_a   1.000
_cell.length_b   1.000
_cell.length_c   1.000
_cell.angle_alpha   90.00
_cell.angle_beta   90.00
_cell.angle_gamma   90.00
#
_symmetry.space_group_name_H-M   'P 1'
#
loop_
_entity.id
_entity.type
_entity.pdbx_description
1 polymer ?
#
loop_
_entity_poly.entity_id
_entity_poly.type
_entity_poly.pdbx_seq_one_letter_code
_entity_poly.pdbx_strand_id
1 'polypeptide(L)'
;MPVGRRGRPAAGRGGDVTGGPDPLGWPGRRAGRRTGADTRALADALADALDSPDGEARSAELERIAAHADATGDDRSAVAARFALIEAYLLHGERWRLVEPVRRCRAALDRRPDLLPADDRRALLRHQRYAVEALLATPRIGLDQARVLLDDLAGRTATGPAPDGDPAGSDGPGAVVAELRCRIADHLGDEPTARRWYAHWVAAVADPAGGCPGCAPVRRAELLAGWGDWSGALDELREVFDGRADCTDQPERALAAALLPWLRAGEPERAAAAHVRAYRRHRREPSAFGQLAAHLRWCALGGHPERGLDVLAEQLPRLDRPTDDLAAMEFAAAGALVCAVAGEAGLGGRRVHRPAYGDRPAAEVDVTTLGGTLLDLATRWAGSFDARNGTGHQSGRIAGWLAERALAEAVPLPPDDDGGDDPTGEPGDRPDVGDATPGDDLTSLRVGLVTAALDRRGDRYAVDAAGTVAGRWGEALVQFRTVGERGEILQARCVADRRLPADRRSEAYAFCNAWNHDRLLPTAYVHDLGSELVLVGDVTTDLAHGVTPAQVTVLVDAAVRTGVAYAEAVAALP
;
A
#
# COMPACT_ATOMS: atom_id res chain seq x y z
N MET A 1 13.43 68.79 45.58
CA MET A 1 14.72 69.53 45.57
C MET A 1 15.72 68.74 46.38
N PRO A 2 16.98 68.56 45.93
CA PRO A 2 17.50 68.44 44.55
C PRO A 2 17.47 66.93 44.16
N VAL A 3 18.43 66.20 43.53
CA VAL A 3 19.34 66.40 42.36
C VAL A 3 19.10 65.19 41.43
N GLY A 4 19.29 65.16 40.10
CA GLY A 4 19.41 66.24 39.11
C GLY A 4 20.46 65.99 38.00
N ARG A 5 20.03 65.58 36.78
CA ARG A 5 20.79 65.52 35.49
C ARG A 5 21.79 64.33 35.34
N ARG A 6 22.20 63.87 34.14
CA ARG A 6 21.92 64.21 32.70
C ARG A 6 22.32 63.01 31.79
N GLY A 7 21.67 62.77 30.63
CA GLY A 7 22.24 61.87 29.60
C GLY A 7 21.29 61.34 28.49
N ARG A 8 21.59 61.67 27.23
CA ARG A 8 21.18 61.07 25.93
C ARG A 8 22.38 61.29 24.97
N PRO A 9 22.57 60.60 23.81
CA PRO A 9 21.58 59.86 23.02
C PRO A 9 22.03 58.50 22.38
N ALA A 10 21.08 57.85 21.70
CA ALA A 10 21.17 57.10 20.43
C ALA A 10 22.32 56.11 20.10
N ALA A 11 21.98 54.80 20.11
CA ALA A 11 22.31 53.78 19.08
C ALA A 11 21.44 52.52 19.34
N GLY A 12 21.17 51.62 18.39
CA GLY A 12 21.56 51.61 16.97
C GLY A 12 21.97 50.23 16.42
N ARG A 13 21.25 49.15 16.75
CA ARG A 13 21.24 47.79 16.14
C ARG A 13 19.94 47.10 16.60
N GLY A 14 19.29 46.21 15.85
CA GLY A 14 19.71 45.54 14.62
C GLY A 14 20.23 44.13 14.91
N GLY A 15 19.33 43.22 15.23
CA GLY A 15 19.61 41.79 15.40
C GLY A 15 18.70 40.99 14.46
N ASP A 16 19.30 40.19 13.59
CA ASP A 16 18.57 39.27 12.71
C ASP A 16 17.97 38.12 13.52
N VAL A 17 16.70 37.81 13.25
CA VAL A 17 16.11 36.52 13.62
C VAL A 17 16.33 35.58 12.45
N THR A 18 17.46 34.88 12.44
CA THR A 18 17.72 33.80 11.48
C THR A 18 16.68 32.70 11.67
N GLY A 19 15.86 32.47 10.64
CA GLY A 19 14.92 31.35 10.64
C GLY A 19 15.65 30.01 10.61
N GLY A 20 15.07 28.99 11.25
CA GLY A 20 15.45 27.60 11.03
C GLY A 20 15.04 27.12 9.62
N PRO A 21 15.38 25.87 9.26
CA PRO A 21 14.95 25.27 8.00
C PRO A 21 13.41 25.13 7.95
N ASP A 22 12.89 25.19 6.73
CA ASP A 22 11.51 24.86 6.37
C ASP A 22 11.30 23.34 6.60
N PRO A 23 10.26 22.87 7.33
CA PRO A 23 10.14 21.48 7.77
C PRO A 23 10.00 20.46 6.61
N LEU A 24 9.74 20.92 5.38
CA LEU A 24 9.73 20.08 4.17
C LEU A 24 11.01 20.22 3.32
N GLY A 25 12.08 20.81 3.87
CA GLY A 25 13.36 21.01 3.18
C GLY A 25 13.32 22.03 2.04
N TRP A 26 12.26 22.83 1.94
CA TRP A 26 12.01 23.69 0.80
C TRP A 26 12.92 24.94 0.74
N PRO A 27 13.43 25.33 -0.45
CA PRO A 27 14.34 26.47 -0.59
C PRO A 27 13.60 27.80 -0.43
N GLY A 28 13.60 28.38 0.78
CA GLY A 28 12.99 29.68 1.07
C GLY A 28 13.65 30.85 0.34
N ARG A 29 12.85 31.79 -0.21
CA ARG A 29 13.37 33.09 -0.71
C ARG A 29 12.33 34.23 -0.66
N ARG A 30 12.85 35.45 -0.69
CA ARG A 30 12.25 36.75 -0.27
C ARG A 30 10.94 37.14 -0.99
N ALA A 31 9.98 37.70 -0.25
CA ALA A 31 8.80 38.42 -0.78
C ALA A 31 8.41 39.65 0.08
N GLY A 32 7.34 40.35 -0.32
CA GLY A 32 6.97 41.72 0.12
C GLY A 32 6.67 41.94 1.61
N ARG A 33 6.95 43.17 2.09
CA ARG A 33 6.93 43.58 3.51
C ARG A 33 5.54 43.76 4.17
N ARG A 34 4.52 42.98 3.79
CA ARG A 34 3.20 43.00 4.45
C ARG A 34 2.53 41.63 4.67
N THR A 35 3.09 40.52 4.20
CA THR A 35 2.51 39.16 4.32
C THR A 35 3.27 38.22 5.25
N GLY A 36 4.55 38.50 5.54
CA GLY A 36 5.45 37.55 6.21
C GLY A 36 5.17 37.21 7.68
N ALA A 37 4.13 37.76 8.29
CA ALA A 37 3.63 37.32 9.60
C ALA A 37 2.62 36.18 9.42
N ASP A 38 1.59 36.42 8.59
CA ASP A 38 0.52 35.46 8.30
C ASP A 38 1.05 34.20 7.60
N THR A 39 1.99 34.35 6.65
CA THR A 39 2.72 33.22 6.04
C THR A 39 3.48 32.39 7.07
N ARG A 40 4.06 33.02 8.10
CA ARG A 40 4.79 32.30 9.15
C ARG A 40 3.83 31.57 10.08
N ALA A 41 2.75 32.22 10.51
CA ALA A 41 1.69 31.58 11.30
C ALA A 41 1.05 30.39 10.57
N LEU A 42 0.93 30.44 9.24
CA LEU A 42 0.50 29.31 8.41
C LEU A 42 1.49 28.14 8.40
N ALA A 43 2.79 28.43 8.29
CA ALA A 43 3.83 27.39 8.32
C ALA A 43 3.98 26.76 9.71
N ASP A 44 3.93 27.58 10.77
CA ASP A 44 3.97 27.13 12.16
C ASP A 44 2.73 26.25 12.47
N ALA A 45 1.52 26.68 12.10
CA ALA A 45 0.29 25.88 12.30
C ALA A 45 0.23 24.61 11.43
N LEU A 46 0.89 24.60 10.27
CA LEU A 46 1.05 23.39 9.46
C LEU A 46 1.98 22.38 10.15
N ALA A 47 3.06 22.82 10.79
CA ALA A 47 3.92 21.94 11.59
C ALA A 47 3.13 21.33 12.77
N ASP A 48 2.38 22.14 13.53
CA ASP A 48 1.50 21.65 14.61
C ASP A 48 0.47 20.60 14.12
N ALA A 49 -0.07 20.78 12.91
CA ALA A 49 -0.98 19.83 12.27
C ALA A 49 -0.28 18.57 11.73
N LEU A 50 1.01 18.65 11.40
CA LEU A 50 1.82 17.50 10.99
C LEU A 50 2.27 16.66 12.20
N ASP A 51 2.61 17.28 13.34
CA ASP A 51 2.90 16.58 14.61
C ASP A 51 1.64 15.99 15.29
N SER A 52 0.44 16.38 14.84
CA SER A 52 -0.84 15.88 15.38
C SER A 52 -1.15 14.43 14.95
N PRO A 53 -1.73 13.58 15.82
CA PRO A 53 -2.09 12.20 15.48
C PRO A 53 -3.07 12.07 14.31
N ASP A 54 -2.94 10.98 13.54
CA ASP A 54 -3.80 10.69 12.38
C ASP A 54 -5.29 10.57 12.70
N GLY A 55 -6.11 11.00 11.73
CA GLY A 55 -7.57 10.89 11.77
C GLY A 55 -8.29 12.14 11.26
N GLU A 56 -9.61 12.19 11.47
CA GLU A 56 -10.46 13.25 10.93
C GLU A 56 -10.15 14.63 11.53
N ALA A 57 -9.67 14.71 12.78
CA ALA A 57 -9.29 15.97 13.40
C ALA A 57 -8.06 16.62 12.71
N ARG A 58 -7.05 15.80 12.38
CA ARG A 58 -5.86 16.21 11.60
C ARG A 58 -6.27 16.64 10.19
N SER A 59 -7.13 15.84 9.55
CA SER A 59 -7.67 16.13 8.22
C SER A 59 -8.44 17.45 8.18
N ALA A 60 -9.34 17.69 9.13
CA ALA A 60 -10.13 18.92 9.23
C ALA A 60 -9.29 20.17 9.61
N GLU A 61 -8.11 20.01 10.22
CA GLU A 61 -7.14 21.11 10.36
C GLU A 61 -6.40 21.35 9.05
N LEU A 62 -5.84 20.32 8.41
CA LEU A 62 -5.16 20.46 7.12
C LEU A 62 -6.07 21.04 6.02
N GLU A 63 -7.37 20.70 6.01
CA GLU A 63 -8.38 21.33 5.15
C GLU A 63 -8.56 22.83 5.46
N ARG A 64 -8.59 23.23 6.74
CA ARG A 64 -8.66 24.65 7.15
C ARG A 64 -7.39 25.43 6.81
N ILE A 65 -6.21 24.84 7.02
CA ILE A 65 -4.92 25.43 6.67
C ILE A 65 -4.83 25.64 5.16
N ALA A 66 -5.18 24.63 4.35
CA ALA A 66 -5.20 24.74 2.90
C ALA A 66 -6.19 25.83 2.40
N ALA A 67 -7.35 25.96 3.04
CA ALA A 67 -8.33 27.00 2.71
C ALA A 67 -7.85 28.41 3.12
N HIS A 68 -7.17 28.55 4.27
CA HIS A 68 -6.62 29.83 4.72
C HIS A 68 -5.44 30.25 3.84
N ALA A 69 -4.56 29.32 3.47
CA ALA A 69 -3.43 29.56 2.59
C ALA A 69 -3.85 29.93 1.15
N ASP A 70 -4.90 29.30 0.60
CA ASP A 70 -5.54 29.73 -0.66
C ASP A 70 -6.04 31.19 -0.56
N ALA A 71 -6.58 31.61 0.61
CA ALA A 71 -7.14 32.94 0.82
C ALA A 71 -6.08 34.03 1.06
N THR A 72 -4.91 33.70 1.62
CA THR A 72 -3.77 34.63 1.81
C THR A 72 -2.81 34.66 0.62
N GLY A 73 -2.90 33.72 -0.31
CA GLY A 73 -2.03 33.59 -1.48
C GLY A 73 -0.74 32.80 -1.21
N ASP A 74 -0.70 32.01 -0.15
CA ASP A 74 0.45 31.18 0.20
C ASP A 74 0.36 29.79 -0.47
N ASP A 75 0.66 29.72 -1.78
CA ASP A 75 0.65 28.44 -2.51
C ASP A 75 1.56 27.36 -1.87
N ARG A 76 2.54 27.72 -1.01
CA ARG A 76 3.43 26.74 -0.36
C ARG A 76 2.68 25.96 0.70
N SER A 77 2.21 26.63 1.75
CA SER A 77 1.40 26.00 2.80
C SER A 77 0.15 25.35 2.21
N ALA A 78 -0.44 25.96 1.16
CA ALA A 78 -1.60 25.43 0.45
C ALA A 78 -1.33 24.16 -0.39
N VAL A 79 -0.09 23.89 -0.81
CA VAL A 79 0.31 22.63 -1.46
C VAL A 79 0.73 21.59 -0.42
N ALA A 80 1.53 21.98 0.58
CA ALA A 80 1.98 21.08 1.64
C ALA A 80 0.82 20.42 2.40
N ALA A 81 -0.12 21.23 2.90
CA ALA A 81 -1.31 20.73 3.60
C ALA A 81 -2.12 19.75 2.74
N ARG A 82 -2.13 19.93 1.41
CA ARG A 82 -2.84 19.05 0.47
C ARG A 82 -2.10 17.77 0.14
N PHE A 83 -0.77 17.76 0.17
CA PHE A 83 0.00 16.51 0.14
C PHE A 83 -0.24 15.68 1.40
N ALA A 84 -0.21 16.31 2.58
CA ALA A 84 -0.54 15.63 3.85
C ALA A 84 -1.98 15.06 3.85
N LEU A 85 -2.96 15.79 3.33
CA LEU A 85 -4.32 15.27 3.13
C LEU A 85 -4.36 14.07 2.17
N ILE A 86 -3.65 14.15 1.03
CA ILE A 86 -3.57 13.05 0.06
C ILE A 86 -3.01 11.78 0.71
N GLU A 87 -1.98 11.91 1.55
CA GLU A 87 -1.36 10.77 2.23
C GLU A 87 -2.25 10.21 3.34
N ALA A 88 -2.88 11.06 4.17
CA ALA A 88 -3.87 10.62 5.16
C ALA A 88 -5.07 9.90 4.52
N TYR A 89 -5.62 10.44 3.43
CA TYR A 89 -6.72 9.79 2.69
C TYR A 89 -6.28 8.47 2.03
N LEU A 90 -5.02 8.33 1.60
CA LEU A 90 -4.48 7.06 1.10
C LEU A 90 -4.33 6.02 2.21
N LEU A 91 -3.82 6.45 3.38
CA LEU A 91 -3.66 5.62 4.57
C LEU A 91 -4.99 5.10 5.13
N HIS A 92 -6.02 5.95 5.15
CA HIS A 92 -7.36 5.62 5.65
C HIS A 92 -8.29 4.98 4.60
N GLY A 93 -7.81 4.74 3.37
CA GLY A 93 -8.59 4.14 2.28
C GLY A 93 -9.58 5.10 1.60
N GLU A 94 -9.67 6.35 2.03
CA GLU A 94 -10.58 7.39 1.54
C GLU A 94 -10.19 7.97 0.17
N ARG A 95 -9.84 7.11 -0.80
CA ARG A 95 -9.38 7.49 -2.14
C ARG A 95 -10.33 8.44 -2.88
N TRP A 96 -11.60 8.46 -2.50
CA TRP A 96 -12.61 9.37 -3.02
C TRP A 96 -12.39 10.85 -2.63
N ARG A 97 -11.69 11.15 -1.52
CA ARG A 97 -11.36 12.55 -1.13
C ARG A 97 -10.19 13.14 -1.93
N LEU A 98 -9.39 12.31 -2.63
CA LEU A 98 -8.15 12.72 -3.32
C LEU A 98 -8.32 13.74 -4.45
N VAL A 99 -9.49 13.79 -5.08
CA VAL A 99 -9.69 14.48 -6.36
C VAL A 99 -9.50 16.01 -6.25
N GLU A 100 -10.00 16.65 -5.18
CA GLU A 100 -9.85 18.11 -5.01
C GLU A 100 -8.43 18.53 -4.58
N PRO A 101 -7.79 17.89 -3.58
CA PRO A 101 -6.37 18.15 -3.26
C PRO A 101 -5.44 18.03 -4.48
N VAL A 102 -5.56 16.95 -5.27
CA VAL A 102 -4.76 16.75 -6.48
C VAL A 102 -5.00 17.87 -7.50
N ARG A 103 -6.27 18.20 -7.78
CA ARG A 103 -6.64 19.28 -8.71
C ARG A 103 -6.05 20.64 -8.29
N ARG A 104 -6.08 20.94 -6.99
CA ARG A 104 -5.50 22.17 -6.42
C ARG A 104 -3.97 22.20 -6.52
N CYS A 105 -3.30 21.11 -6.17
CA CYS A 105 -1.84 21.00 -6.29
C CYS A 105 -1.38 21.15 -7.75
N ARG A 106 -2.10 20.57 -8.71
CA ARG A 106 -1.86 20.79 -10.15
C ARG A 106 -2.00 22.25 -10.53
N ALA A 107 -3.15 22.86 -10.24
CA ALA A 107 -3.40 24.26 -10.55
C ALA A 107 -2.39 25.23 -9.90
N ALA A 108 -1.83 24.90 -8.73
CA ALA A 108 -0.76 25.66 -8.09
C ALA A 108 0.57 25.53 -8.85
N LEU A 109 0.98 24.31 -9.21
CA LEU A 109 2.21 24.06 -9.98
C LEU A 109 2.17 24.64 -11.40
N ASP A 110 1.00 24.65 -12.04
CA ASP A 110 0.84 25.27 -13.36
C ASP A 110 1.04 26.80 -13.33
N ARG A 111 0.83 27.42 -12.17
CA ARG A 111 1.19 28.83 -11.91
C ARG A 111 2.65 28.99 -11.48
N ARG A 112 3.16 28.07 -10.66
CA ARG A 112 4.50 28.11 -10.03
C ARG A 112 5.16 26.73 -9.99
N PRO A 113 5.86 26.31 -11.07
CA PRO A 113 6.54 25.00 -11.14
C PRO A 113 7.68 24.82 -10.13
N ASP A 114 8.13 25.92 -9.50
CA ASP A 114 9.16 25.99 -8.46
C ASP A 114 8.66 25.65 -7.05
N LEU A 115 7.34 25.45 -6.87
CA LEU A 115 6.77 25.07 -5.57
C LEU A 115 7.21 23.70 -5.06
N LEU A 116 7.54 22.76 -5.97
CA LEU A 116 7.92 21.40 -5.61
C LEU A 116 9.23 20.94 -6.27
N PRO A 117 10.10 20.22 -5.53
CA PRO A 117 11.16 19.35 -6.04
C PRO A 117 10.74 18.39 -7.16
N ALA A 118 11.73 17.80 -7.84
CA ALA A 118 11.50 16.92 -8.98
C ALA A 118 10.74 15.62 -8.62
N ASP A 119 11.03 15.03 -7.46
CA ASP A 119 10.41 13.77 -7.05
C ASP A 119 9.00 13.96 -6.46
N ASP A 120 8.70 15.11 -5.86
CA ASP A 120 7.34 15.46 -5.43
C ASP A 120 6.41 15.71 -6.63
N ARG A 121 6.96 16.23 -7.74
CA ARG A 121 6.24 16.30 -9.03
C ARG A 121 5.94 14.90 -9.60
N ARG A 122 6.80 13.89 -9.35
CA ARG A 122 6.53 12.48 -9.65
C ARG A 122 5.52 11.86 -8.67
N ALA A 123 5.56 12.23 -7.40
CA ALA A 123 4.55 11.84 -6.41
C ALA A 123 3.15 12.33 -6.84
N LEU A 124 3.01 13.58 -7.29
CA LEU A 124 1.73 14.09 -7.78
C LEU A 124 1.20 13.37 -9.03
N LEU A 125 2.06 12.79 -9.88
CA LEU A 125 1.62 11.91 -10.97
C LEU A 125 1.01 10.61 -10.41
N ARG A 126 1.61 9.99 -9.38
CA ARG A 126 1.05 8.83 -8.67
C ARG A 126 -0.28 9.18 -7.97
N HIS A 127 -0.34 10.29 -7.25
CA HIS A 127 -1.57 10.72 -6.57
C HIS A 127 -2.69 11.03 -7.58
N GLN A 128 -2.37 11.56 -8.76
CA GLN A 128 -3.33 11.76 -9.85
C GLN A 128 -3.81 10.45 -10.48
N ARG A 129 -2.93 9.45 -10.66
CA ARG A 129 -3.36 8.08 -10.98
C ARG A 129 -4.39 7.60 -9.93
N TYR A 130 -4.07 7.70 -8.64
CA TYR A 130 -4.97 7.21 -7.57
C TYR A 130 -6.31 7.96 -7.52
N ALA A 131 -6.32 9.27 -7.80
CA ALA A 131 -7.55 10.07 -7.91
C ALA A 131 -8.40 9.68 -9.13
N VAL A 132 -7.79 9.20 -10.22
CA VAL A 132 -8.52 8.62 -11.37
C VAL A 132 -9.00 7.20 -11.06
N GLU A 133 -8.17 6.36 -10.41
CA GLU A 133 -8.56 5.00 -9.98
C GLU A 133 -9.70 5.00 -8.96
N ALA A 134 -9.84 6.05 -8.15
CA ALA A 134 -10.97 6.23 -7.24
C ALA A 134 -12.34 6.18 -7.96
N LEU A 135 -12.40 6.55 -9.24
CA LEU A 135 -13.60 6.37 -10.07
C LEU A 135 -14.02 4.90 -10.16
N LEU A 136 -13.08 3.95 -10.23
CA LEU A 136 -13.43 2.54 -10.36
C LEU A 136 -14.03 2.00 -9.04
N ALA A 137 -13.50 2.47 -7.92
CA ALA A 137 -13.79 1.98 -6.57
C ALA A 137 -15.08 2.54 -5.93
N THR A 138 -15.63 3.67 -6.42
CA THR A 138 -16.81 4.31 -5.80
C THR A 138 -17.74 5.03 -6.79
N PRO A 139 -19.07 5.01 -6.61
CA PRO A 139 -19.98 5.87 -7.37
C PRO A 139 -19.92 7.36 -6.93
N ARG A 140 -19.22 7.72 -5.83
CA ARG A 140 -19.12 9.10 -5.33
C ARG A 140 -18.35 10.05 -6.26
N ILE A 141 -17.50 9.53 -7.14
CA ILE A 141 -16.70 10.34 -8.08
C ILE A 141 -17.43 10.50 -9.42
N GLY A 142 -17.53 11.73 -9.91
CA GLY A 142 -18.12 12.04 -11.20
C GLY A 142 -17.24 11.57 -12.36
N LEU A 143 -17.85 10.91 -13.35
CA LEU A 143 -17.14 10.34 -14.51
C LEU A 143 -16.32 11.40 -15.27
N ASP A 144 -16.88 12.57 -15.52
CA ASP A 144 -16.20 13.65 -16.26
C ASP A 144 -15.09 14.31 -15.43
N GLN A 145 -15.21 14.32 -14.09
CA GLN A 145 -14.17 14.81 -13.20
C GLN A 145 -12.91 13.94 -13.26
N ALA A 146 -13.10 12.61 -13.30
CA ALA A 146 -12.02 11.65 -13.48
C ALA A 146 -11.46 11.64 -14.91
N ARG A 147 -12.30 11.84 -15.95
CA ARG A 147 -11.83 12.03 -17.35
C ARG A 147 -10.92 13.25 -17.47
N VAL A 148 -11.31 14.41 -16.90
CA VAL A 148 -10.47 15.62 -16.88
C VAL A 148 -9.13 15.38 -16.20
N LEU A 149 -9.09 14.64 -15.07
CA LEU A 149 -7.81 14.25 -14.45
C LEU A 149 -7.00 13.28 -15.30
N LEU A 150 -7.63 12.38 -16.06
CA LEU A 150 -6.94 11.42 -16.91
C LEU A 150 -6.37 12.06 -18.18
N ASP A 151 -7.07 13.03 -18.76
CA ASP A 151 -6.60 13.75 -19.94
C ASP A 151 -5.50 14.78 -19.59
N ASP A 152 -5.56 15.39 -18.40
CA ASP A 152 -4.44 16.14 -17.82
C ASP A 152 -3.21 15.24 -17.56
N LEU A 153 -3.43 14.04 -16.99
CA LEU A 153 -2.36 13.06 -16.79
C LEU A 153 -1.75 12.61 -18.13
N ALA A 154 -2.58 12.43 -19.16
CA ALA A 154 -2.13 12.12 -20.52
C ALA A 154 -1.29 13.26 -21.10
N GLY A 155 -1.76 14.51 -21.03
CA GLY A 155 -1.00 15.67 -21.50
C GLY A 155 0.37 15.82 -20.83
N ARG A 156 0.47 15.48 -19.53
CA ARG A 156 1.72 15.54 -18.75
C ARG A 156 2.64 14.33 -18.94
N THR A 157 2.18 13.24 -19.54
CA THR A 157 2.97 12.03 -19.82
C THR A 157 3.24 11.82 -21.31
N ALA A 158 2.58 12.57 -22.21
CA ALA A 158 2.77 12.49 -23.66
C ALA A 158 4.09 13.09 -24.17
N THR A 159 4.84 13.83 -23.35
CA THR A 159 6.13 14.41 -23.75
C THR A 159 7.16 14.42 -22.62
N GLY A 160 8.23 13.65 -22.79
CA GLY A 160 9.54 13.88 -22.19
C GLY A 160 10.61 13.64 -23.26
N PRO A 161 11.72 14.40 -23.29
CA PRO A 161 12.81 14.08 -24.20
C PRO A 161 13.40 12.71 -23.83
N ALA A 162 13.57 11.84 -24.81
CA ALA A 162 14.27 10.58 -24.61
C ALA A 162 15.71 10.87 -24.11
N PRO A 163 16.20 10.17 -23.07
CA PRO A 163 17.64 10.12 -22.85
C PRO A 163 18.27 9.49 -24.10
N ASP A 164 19.26 10.17 -24.66
CA ASP A 164 20.09 9.72 -25.78
C ASP A 164 19.37 9.43 -27.12
N GLY A 165 18.41 10.29 -27.48
CA GLY A 165 18.33 10.82 -28.85
C GLY A 165 17.87 9.90 -29.99
N ASP A 166 17.29 8.73 -29.70
CA ASP A 166 16.69 7.85 -30.71
C ASP A 166 15.39 8.47 -31.31
N PRO A 167 15.28 8.67 -32.65
CA PRO A 167 14.06 9.17 -33.28
C PRO A 167 12.89 8.18 -33.33
N ALA A 168 13.05 6.92 -32.91
CA ALA A 168 12.06 5.84 -33.04
C ALA A 168 11.43 5.41 -31.69
N GLY A 169 11.11 6.37 -30.81
CA GLY A 169 10.71 6.15 -29.41
C GLY A 169 9.20 6.20 -29.08
N SER A 170 8.34 5.52 -29.86
CA SER A 170 6.90 5.32 -29.61
C SER A 170 6.00 6.56 -29.36
N ASP A 171 5.25 7.00 -30.38
CA ASP A 171 4.17 8.01 -30.29
C ASP A 171 2.89 7.48 -29.60
N GLY A 172 3.03 6.75 -28.48
CA GLY A 172 1.92 6.16 -27.71
C GLY A 172 1.73 6.82 -26.34
N PRO A 173 0.50 6.90 -25.80
CA PRO A 173 0.30 7.32 -24.42
C PRO A 173 0.91 6.28 -23.47
N GLY A 174 1.69 6.74 -22.48
CA GLY A 174 2.41 5.87 -21.56
C GLY A 174 1.51 4.86 -20.82
N ALA A 175 2.11 3.74 -20.40
CA ALA A 175 1.39 2.55 -19.88
C ALA A 175 0.31 2.86 -18.84
N VAL A 176 0.56 3.85 -17.96
CA VAL A 176 -0.39 4.33 -16.94
C VAL A 176 -1.72 4.81 -17.54
N VAL A 177 -1.64 5.58 -18.62
CA VAL A 177 -2.79 6.21 -19.28
C VAL A 177 -3.54 5.18 -20.12
N ALA A 178 -2.81 4.28 -20.79
CA ALA A 178 -3.42 3.14 -21.49
C ALA A 178 -4.16 2.22 -20.52
N GLU A 179 -3.57 1.88 -19.37
CA GLU A 179 -4.26 1.11 -18.32
C GLU A 179 -5.54 1.81 -17.84
N LEU A 180 -5.45 3.08 -17.46
CA LEU A 180 -6.60 3.81 -16.91
C LEU A 180 -7.73 3.95 -17.94
N ARG A 181 -7.41 4.22 -19.21
CA ARG A 181 -8.42 4.27 -20.28
C ARG A 181 -9.01 2.88 -20.59
N CYS A 182 -8.23 1.81 -20.46
CA CYS A 182 -8.71 0.43 -20.56
C CYS A 182 -9.73 0.11 -19.46
N ARG A 183 -9.34 0.27 -18.20
CA ARG A 183 -10.15 -0.08 -17.02
C ARG A 183 -11.40 0.81 -16.87
N ILE A 184 -11.36 2.06 -17.33
CA ILE A 184 -12.54 2.93 -17.37
C ILE A 184 -13.50 2.54 -18.49
N ALA A 185 -13.00 2.18 -19.68
CA ALA A 185 -13.87 1.69 -20.76
C ALA A 185 -14.56 0.38 -20.37
N ASP A 186 -13.83 -0.54 -19.74
CA ASP A 186 -14.37 -1.78 -19.16
C ASP A 186 -15.46 -1.49 -18.11
N HIS A 187 -15.17 -0.65 -17.12
CA HIS A 187 -16.13 -0.26 -16.06
C HIS A 187 -17.43 0.37 -16.58
N LEU A 188 -17.40 0.96 -17.79
CA LEU A 188 -18.57 1.52 -18.48
C LEU A 188 -19.31 0.52 -19.38
N GLY A 189 -18.70 -0.63 -19.70
CA GLY A 189 -19.21 -1.64 -20.62
C GLY A 189 -18.82 -1.46 -22.09
N ASP A 190 -17.85 -0.59 -22.40
CA ASP A 190 -17.27 -0.43 -23.74
C ASP A 190 -16.05 -1.36 -23.90
N GLU A 191 -16.31 -2.67 -23.89
CA GLU A 191 -15.29 -3.70 -24.15
C GLU A 191 -14.50 -3.45 -25.46
N PRO A 192 -15.12 -3.04 -26.59
CA PRO A 192 -14.36 -2.72 -27.80
C PRO A 192 -13.31 -1.61 -27.58
N THR A 193 -13.60 -0.58 -26.79
CA THR A 193 -12.62 0.45 -26.43
C THR A 193 -11.64 -0.02 -25.37
N ALA A 194 -12.08 -0.83 -24.40
CA ALA A 194 -11.22 -1.42 -23.40
C ALA A 194 -10.13 -2.29 -24.06
N ARG A 195 -10.50 -3.23 -24.95
CA ARG A 195 -9.55 -4.09 -25.68
C ARG A 195 -8.55 -3.30 -26.54
N ARG A 196 -8.93 -2.16 -27.13
CA ARG A 196 -7.97 -1.29 -27.84
C ARG A 196 -6.94 -0.68 -26.89
N TRP A 197 -7.37 -0.18 -25.73
CA TRP A 197 -6.47 0.36 -24.72
C TRP A 197 -5.64 -0.71 -24.01
N TYR A 198 -6.16 -1.94 -23.86
CA TYR A 198 -5.43 -3.11 -23.41
C TYR A 198 -4.22 -3.39 -24.30
N ALA A 199 -4.41 -3.42 -25.63
CA ALA A 199 -3.32 -3.64 -26.58
C ALA A 199 -2.23 -2.54 -26.48
N HIS A 200 -2.63 -1.28 -26.32
CA HIS A 200 -1.68 -0.18 -26.04
C HIS A 200 -0.96 -0.35 -24.69
N TRP A 201 -1.63 -0.85 -23.65
CA TRP A 201 -1.03 -1.06 -22.33
C TRP A 201 -0.02 -2.21 -22.33
N VAL A 202 -0.33 -3.33 -22.98
CA VAL A 202 0.60 -4.48 -23.15
C VAL A 202 1.84 -4.09 -23.95
N ALA A 203 1.68 -3.25 -24.98
CA ALA A 203 2.79 -2.79 -25.82
C ALA A 203 3.63 -1.64 -25.20
N ALA A 204 3.18 -1.01 -24.11
CA ALA A 204 3.84 0.14 -23.53
C ALA A 204 4.91 -0.26 -22.49
N VAL A 205 6.03 0.47 -22.48
CA VAL A 205 7.09 0.30 -21.48
C VAL A 205 6.53 0.58 -20.07
N ALA A 206 6.82 -0.31 -19.13
CA ALA A 206 6.38 -0.17 -17.74
C ALA A 206 7.08 1.01 -17.05
N ASP A 207 6.29 2.00 -16.63
CA ASP A 207 6.73 3.14 -15.81
C ASP A 207 6.48 2.84 -14.32
N PRO A 208 7.49 2.84 -13.44
CA PRO A 208 7.31 2.72 -11.99
C PRO A 208 6.53 3.88 -11.36
N ALA A 209 6.48 5.07 -11.97
CA ALA A 209 5.56 6.14 -11.55
C ALA A 209 4.09 5.82 -11.93
N GLY A 210 3.87 4.76 -12.71
CA GLY A 210 2.58 4.13 -12.93
C GLY A 210 2.07 3.24 -11.80
N GLY A 211 2.83 3.05 -10.71
CA GLY A 211 2.49 2.11 -9.63
C GLY A 211 3.12 0.73 -9.83
N CYS A 212 2.81 -0.23 -8.94
CA CYS A 212 3.52 -1.50 -8.87
C CYS A 212 3.48 -2.31 -10.20
N PRO A 213 4.64 -2.59 -10.84
CA PRO A 213 4.71 -3.40 -12.04
C PRO A 213 4.34 -4.87 -11.79
N GLY A 214 4.74 -5.45 -10.65
CA GLY A 214 4.40 -6.83 -10.28
C GLY A 214 2.89 -7.07 -10.08
N CYS A 215 2.09 -6.02 -9.87
CA CYS A 215 0.62 -6.11 -9.87
C CYS A 215 -0.02 -5.88 -11.24
N ALA A 216 0.73 -5.48 -12.28
CA ALA A 216 0.16 -5.21 -13.61
C ALA A 216 -0.37 -6.47 -14.33
N PRO A 217 0.30 -7.64 -14.31
CA PRO A 217 -0.22 -8.84 -14.96
C PRO A 217 -1.55 -9.30 -14.37
N VAL A 218 -1.72 -9.20 -13.04
CA VAL A 218 -3.00 -9.53 -12.38
C VAL A 218 -4.13 -8.61 -12.86
N ARG A 219 -3.88 -7.30 -12.94
CA ARG A 219 -4.88 -6.35 -13.47
C ARG A 219 -5.20 -6.55 -14.96
N ARG A 220 -4.35 -7.24 -15.71
CA ARG A 220 -4.63 -7.67 -17.09
C ARG A 220 -5.43 -8.97 -17.13
N ALA A 221 -5.06 -9.95 -16.31
CA ALA A 221 -5.79 -11.20 -16.15
C ALA A 221 -7.22 -11.00 -15.62
N GLU A 222 -7.42 -10.10 -14.66
CA GLU A 222 -8.73 -9.67 -14.14
C GLU A 222 -9.67 -9.20 -15.29
N LEU A 223 -9.15 -8.43 -16.26
CA LEU A 223 -9.91 -7.96 -17.43
C LEU A 223 -10.18 -9.07 -18.45
N LEU A 224 -9.16 -9.85 -18.82
CA LEU A 224 -9.30 -10.94 -19.79
C LEU A 224 -10.31 -11.99 -19.31
N ALA A 225 -10.26 -12.37 -18.02
CA ALA A 225 -11.26 -13.22 -17.39
C ALA A 225 -12.65 -12.56 -17.35
N GLY A 226 -12.72 -11.24 -17.14
CA GLY A 226 -13.95 -10.46 -17.26
C GLY A 226 -14.61 -10.56 -18.65
N TRP A 227 -13.80 -10.61 -19.71
CA TRP A 227 -14.25 -10.79 -21.09
C TRP A 227 -14.27 -12.25 -21.59
N GLY A 228 -14.12 -13.23 -20.68
CA GLY A 228 -14.19 -14.66 -20.99
C GLY A 228 -12.96 -15.27 -21.68
N ASP A 229 -11.84 -14.56 -21.78
CA ASP A 229 -10.56 -15.08 -22.26
C ASP A 229 -9.76 -15.70 -21.11
N TRP A 230 -10.20 -16.87 -20.66
CA TRP A 230 -9.57 -17.63 -19.57
C TRP A 230 -8.13 -18.03 -19.89
N SER A 231 -7.85 -18.30 -21.17
CA SER A 231 -6.52 -18.62 -21.70
C SER A 231 -5.53 -17.47 -21.50
N GLY A 232 -5.82 -16.30 -22.08
CA GLY A 232 -4.94 -15.14 -21.97
C GLY A 232 -4.82 -14.66 -20.52
N ALA A 233 -5.87 -14.82 -19.70
CA ALA A 233 -5.80 -14.53 -18.28
C ALA A 233 -4.78 -15.40 -17.53
N LEU A 234 -4.59 -16.67 -17.91
CA LEU A 234 -3.56 -17.53 -17.33
C LEU A 234 -2.16 -17.26 -17.92
N ASP A 235 -2.07 -16.95 -19.22
CA ASP A 235 -0.80 -16.59 -19.88
C ASP A 235 -0.16 -15.33 -19.26
N GLU A 236 -0.98 -14.31 -18.95
CA GLU A 236 -0.54 -13.10 -18.25
C GLU A 236 0.06 -13.40 -16.87
N LEU A 237 -0.51 -14.35 -16.13
CA LEU A 237 -0.07 -14.69 -14.78
C LEU A 237 1.16 -15.59 -14.74
N ARG A 238 1.58 -16.17 -15.87
CA ARG A 238 2.68 -17.15 -15.94
C ARG A 238 3.99 -16.61 -15.36
N GLU A 239 4.38 -15.37 -15.68
CA GLU A 239 5.61 -14.76 -15.15
C GLU A 239 5.56 -14.52 -13.62
N VAL A 240 4.35 -14.41 -13.04
CA VAL A 240 4.14 -14.32 -11.59
C VAL A 240 4.32 -15.70 -10.94
N PHE A 241 3.75 -16.74 -11.55
CA PHE A 241 3.91 -18.12 -11.08
C PHE A 241 5.34 -18.67 -11.29
N ASP A 242 6.06 -18.18 -12.31
CA ASP A 242 7.49 -18.40 -12.54
C ASP A 242 8.38 -17.66 -11.50
N GLY A 243 7.79 -16.98 -10.51
CA GLY A 243 8.51 -16.31 -9.41
C GLY A 243 9.21 -15.00 -9.77
N ARG A 244 8.90 -14.38 -10.93
CA ARG A 244 9.64 -13.21 -11.46
C ARG A 244 9.01 -11.86 -11.12
N ALA A 245 7.96 -11.84 -10.32
CA ALA A 245 7.25 -10.62 -9.93
C ALA A 245 7.76 -10.08 -8.59
N ASP A 246 8.56 -9.01 -8.62
CA ASP A 246 8.93 -8.25 -7.42
C ASP A 246 7.73 -7.43 -6.91
N CYS A 247 6.93 -8.06 -6.04
CA CYS A 247 5.78 -7.45 -5.38
C CYS A 247 5.33 -8.29 -4.17
N THR A 248 5.12 -7.62 -3.03
CA THR A 248 4.64 -8.25 -1.78
C THR A 248 3.25 -8.88 -1.87
N ASP A 249 2.40 -8.49 -2.83
CA ASP A 249 1.04 -9.03 -3.01
C ASP A 249 1.02 -10.38 -3.74
N GLN A 250 2.17 -10.81 -4.25
CA GLN A 250 2.31 -12.00 -5.09
C GLN A 250 2.98 -13.15 -4.32
N PRO A 251 2.65 -14.42 -4.64
CA PRO A 251 1.72 -14.85 -5.71
C PRO A 251 0.24 -14.87 -5.30
N GLU A 252 -0.14 -14.60 -4.05
CA GLU A 252 -1.51 -14.84 -3.57
C GLU A 252 -2.58 -14.04 -4.34
N ARG A 253 -2.29 -12.80 -4.77
CA ARG A 253 -3.22 -12.03 -5.61
C ARG A 253 -3.40 -12.66 -7.00
N ALA A 254 -2.33 -13.15 -7.62
CA ALA A 254 -2.39 -13.89 -8.89
C ALA A 254 -3.14 -15.22 -8.75
N LEU A 255 -2.93 -15.94 -7.65
CA LEU A 255 -3.65 -17.18 -7.34
C LEU A 255 -5.17 -16.94 -7.24
N ALA A 256 -5.60 -15.85 -6.58
CA ALA A 256 -7.01 -15.47 -6.49
C ALA A 256 -7.62 -15.10 -7.86
N ALA A 257 -6.87 -14.40 -8.73
CA ALA A 257 -7.32 -14.06 -10.08
C ALA A 257 -7.45 -15.30 -10.99
N ALA A 258 -6.61 -16.32 -10.78
CA ALA A 258 -6.60 -17.55 -11.58
C ALA A 258 -7.67 -18.60 -11.17
N LEU A 259 -8.34 -18.44 -10.02
CA LEU A 259 -9.34 -19.42 -9.53
C LEU A 259 -10.43 -19.76 -10.55
N LEU A 260 -11.03 -18.75 -11.17
CA LEU A 260 -12.09 -18.93 -12.16
C LEU A 260 -11.55 -19.34 -13.54
N PRO A 261 -10.45 -18.77 -14.07
CA PRO A 261 -9.77 -19.29 -15.25
C PRO A 261 -9.41 -20.79 -15.16
N TRP A 262 -8.80 -21.27 -14.07
CA TRP A 262 -8.49 -22.70 -13.91
C TRP A 262 -9.74 -23.58 -13.84
N LEU A 263 -10.78 -23.15 -13.11
CA LEU A 263 -12.05 -23.86 -13.06
C LEU A 263 -12.74 -23.92 -14.45
N ARG A 264 -12.63 -22.86 -15.25
CA ARG A 264 -13.14 -22.80 -16.64
C ARG A 264 -12.28 -23.60 -17.62
N ALA A 265 -10.98 -23.78 -17.34
CA ALA A 265 -10.04 -24.58 -18.13
C ALA A 265 -10.11 -26.10 -17.83
N GLY A 266 -10.76 -26.50 -16.73
CA GLY A 266 -10.83 -27.90 -16.30
C GLY A 266 -9.69 -28.33 -15.37
N GLU A 267 -9.10 -27.40 -14.61
CA GLU A 267 -8.07 -27.65 -13.59
C GLU A 267 -8.61 -27.38 -12.15
N PRO A 268 -9.69 -28.06 -11.69
CA PRO A 268 -10.33 -27.73 -10.42
C PRO A 268 -9.44 -27.99 -9.19
N GLU A 269 -8.56 -29.01 -9.21
CA GLU A 269 -7.63 -29.31 -8.12
C GLU A 269 -6.59 -28.17 -7.94
N ARG A 270 -6.13 -27.60 -9.06
CA ARG A 270 -5.21 -26.45 -9.05
C ARG A 270 -5.89 -25.20 -8.51
N ALA A 271 -7.15 -24.98 -8.89
CA ALA A 271 -7.97 -23.91 -8.34
C ALA A 271 -8.23 -24.09 -6.83
N ALA A 272 -8.44 -25.33 -6.35
CA ALA A 272 -8.60 -25.64 -4.94
C ALA A 272 -7.32 -25.37 -4.11
N ALA A 273 -6.15 -25.80 -4.60
CA ALA A 273 -4.87 -25.52 -3.96
C ALA A 273 -4.57 -24.00 -3.92
N ALA A 274 -4.86 -23.30 -5.01
CA ALA A 274 -4.75 -21.85 -5.08
C ALA A 274 -5.70 -21.14 -4.11
N HIS A 275 -6.94 -21.62 -3.97
CA HIS A 275 -7.92 -21.09 -3.01
C HIS A 275 -7.41 -21.19 -1.58
N VAL A 276 -6.93 -22.36 -1.15
CA VAL A 276 -6.41 -22.56 0.22
C VAL A 276 -5.22 -21.63 0.49
N ARG A 277 -4.18 -21.65 -0.38
CA ARG A 277 -2.98 -20.81 -0.21
C ARG A 277 -3.32 -19.32 -0.15
N ALA A 278 -4.07 -18.81 -1.12
CA ALA A 278 -4.37 -17.38 -1.18
C ALA A 278 -5.35 -16.93 -0.07
N TYR A 279 -6.33 -17.76 0.28
CA TYR A 279 -7.30 -17.42 1.33
C TYR A 279 -6.64 -17.31 2.71
N ARG A 280 -5.66 -18.18 3.03
CA ARG A 280 -4.89 -18.14 4.28
C ARG A 280 -4.32 -16.75 4.59
N ARG A 281 -3.91 -16.02 3.54
CA ARG A 281 -3.48 -14.62 3.60
C ARG A 281 -4.67 -13.64 3.56
N HIS A 282 -5.51 -13.72 2.53
CA HIS A 282 -6.57 -12.75 2.27
C HIS A 282 -7.62 -12.65 3.40
N ARG A 283 -7.82 -13.74 4.17
CA ARG A 283 -8.69 -13.77 5.35
C ARG A 283 -8.23 -12.87 6.50
N ARG A 284 -6.91 -12.59 6.58
CA ARG A 284 -6.28 -11.75 7.63
C ARG A 284 -5.92 -10.35 7.11
N GLU A 285 -5.58 -10.20 5.83
CA GLU A 285 -5.09 -8.94 5.26
C GLU A 285 -6.23 -7.94 4.94
N PRO A 286 -6.25 -6.71 5.49
CA PRO A 286 -7.32 -5.72 5.25
C PRO A 286 -7.44 -5.30 3.78
N SER A 287 -6.32 -5.05 3.10
CA SER A 287 -6.22 -4.69 1.68
C SER A 287 -6.71 -5.76 0.71
N ALA A 288 -6.84 -7.01 1.17
CA ALA A 288 -7.28 -8.13 0.35
C ALA A 288 -8.83 -8.30 0.27
N PHE A 289 -9.62 -7.30 0.67
CA PHE A 289 -11.07 -7.43 0.75
C PHE A 289 -11.75 -7.69 -0.61
N GLY A 290 -11.29 -7.05 -1.69
CA GLY A 290 -11.83 -7.28 -3.05
C GLY A 290 -11.59 -8.70 -3.56
N GLN A 291 -10.44 -9.28 -3.23
CA GLN A 291 -10.04 -10.64 -3.63
C GLN A 291 -10.99 -11.71 -3.06
N LEU A 292 -11.68 -11.44 -1.95
CA LEU A 292 -12.65 -12.36 -1.34
C LEU A 292 -13.84 -12.68 -2.27
N ALA A 293 -14.22 -11.77 -3.18
CA ALA A 293 -15.27 -12.03 -4.16
C ALA A 293 -14.89 -13.17 -5.13
N ALA A 294 -13.60 -13.27 -5.50
CA ALA A 294 -13.10 -14.38 -6.32
C ALA A 294 -13.13 -15.72 -5.57
N HIS A 295 -12.74 -15.72 -4.30
CA HIS A 295 -12.85 -16.91 -3.42
C HIS A 295 -14.30 -17.37 -3.26
N LEU A 296 -15.25 -16.45 -3.02
CA LEU A 296 -16.67 -16.76 -2.89
C LEU A 296 -17.28 -17.30 -4.20
N ARG A 297 -17.00 -16.67 -5.35
CA ARG A 297 -17.43 -17.19 -6.66
C ARG A 297 -16.82 -18.55 -6.95
N TRP A 298 -15.54 -18.76 -6.66
CA TRP A 298 -14.91 -20.07 -6.80
C TRP A 298 -15.60 -21.12 -5.93
N CYS A 299 -15.91 -20.82 -4.66
CA CYS A 299 -16.66 -21.75 -3.80
C CYS A 299 -18.04 -22.12 -4.38
N ALA A 300 -18.79 -21.15 -4.91
CA ALA A 300 -20.10 -21.40 -5.52
C ALA A 300 -20.00 -22.22 -6.83
N LEU A 301 -19.01 -21.93 -7.67
CA LEU A 301 -18.88 -22.50 -9.01
C LEU A 301 -18.12 -23.83 -9.04
N GLY A 302 -17.21 -24.06 -8.09
CA GLY A 302 -16.50 -25.34 -7.89
C GLY A 302 -17.25 -26.37 -7.03
N GLY A 303 -18.51 -26.09 -6.67
CA GLY A 303 -19.34 -27.04 -5.90
C GLY A 303 -19.04 -27.09 -4.40
N HIS A 304 -18.47 -26.03 -3.80
CA HIS A 304 -18.09 -25.95 -2.38
C HIS A 304 -18.99 -24.99 -1.56
N PRO A 305 -20.33 -25.22 -1.47
CA PRO A 305 -21.23 -24.29 -0.79
C PRO A 305 -20.92 -24.13 0.71
N GLU A 306 -20.49 -25.21 1.40
CA GLU A 306 -20.14 -25.14 2.82
C GLU A 306 -18.91 -24.27 3.07
N ARG A 307 -17.80 -24.50 2.34
CA ARG A 307 -16.61 -23.63 2.41
C ARG A 307 -16.93 -22.19 2.01
N GLY A 308 -17.81 -22.00 1.02
CA GLY A 308 -18.33 -20.68 0.66
C GLY A 308 -19.04 -19.98 1.82
N LEU A 309 -19.91 -20.70 2.54
CA LEU A 309 -20.60 -20.17 3.72
C LEU A 309 -19.64 -19.89 4.89
N ASP A 310 -18.59 -20.71 5.08
CA ASP A 310 -17.60 -20.48 6.13
C ASP A 310 -16.77 -19.22 5.84
N VAL A 311 -16.30 -19.07 4.59
CA VAL A 311 -15.62 -17.85 4.10
C VAL A 311 -16.54 -16.63 4.22
N LEU A 312 -17.82 -16.76 3.85
CA LEU A 312 -18.80 -15.68 3.97
C LEU A 312 -19.02 -15.29 5.43
N ALA A 313 -19.21 -16.26 6.33
CA ALA A 313 -19.43 -16.00 7.75
C ALA A 313 -18.22 -15.36 8.44
N GLU A 314 -17.00 -15.82 8.14
CA GLU A 314 -15.76 -15.25 8.69
C GLU A 314 -15.56 -13.79 8.26
N GLN A 315 -15.87 -13.47 6.99
CA GLN A 315 -15.56 -12.18 6.39
C GLN A 315 -16.75 -11.18 6.41
N LEU A 316 -17.98 -11.61 6.70
CA LEU A 316 -19.18 -10.77 6.76
C LEU A 316 -19.02 -9.50 7.63
N PRO A 317 -18.32 -9.50 8.78
CA PRO A 317 -18.12 -8.29 9.58
C PRO A 317 -17.31 -7.19 8.86
N ARG A 318 -16.49 -7.53 7.86
CA ARG A 318 -15.75 -6.55 7.03
C ARG A 318 -16.68 -5.80 6.08
N LEU A 319 -17.82 -6.37 5.69
CA LEU A 319 -18.80 -5.72 4.82
C LEU A 319 -19.52 -4.53 5.48
N ASP A 320 -19.50 -4.45 6.81
CA ASP A 320 -20.00 -3.28 7.54
C ASP A 320 -18.99 -2.09 7.51
N ARG A 321 -17.70 -2.34 7.20
CA ARG A 321 -16.65 -1.33 6.93
C ARG A 321 -15.76 -1.77 5.74
N PRO A 322 -16.28 -1.76 4.51
CA PRO A 322 -15.55 -2.21 3.34
C PRO A 322 -14.42 -1.25 2.97
N THR A 323 -13.41 -1.73 2.24
CA THR A 323 -12.32 -0.90 1.69
C THR A 323 -12.81 0.16 0.71
N ASP A 324 -13.83 -0.19 -0.06
CA ASP A 324 -14.43 0.61 -1.13
C ASP A 324 -15.79 0.00 -1.55
N ASP A 325 -16.59 0.76 -2.30
CA ASP A 325 -17.95 0.34 -2.63
C ASP A 325 -18.00 -0.71 -3.75
N LEU A 326 -16.97 -0.78 -4.61
CA LEU A 326 -16.87 -1.81 -5.65
C LEU A 326 -16.60 -3.18 -5.01
N ALA A 327 -15.61 -3.28 -4.11
CA ALA A 327 -15.35 -4.49 -3.35
C ALA A 327 -16.56 -4.90 -2.49
N ALA A 328 -17.29 -3.94 -1.91
CA ALA A 328 -18.54 -4.21 -1.19
C ALA A 328 -19.62 -4.80 -2.09
N MET A 329 -19.79 -4.27 -3.30
CA MET A 329 -20.73 -4.76 -4.32
C MET A 329 -20.39 -6.19 -4.77
N GLU A 330 -19.12 -6.44 -5.08
CA GLU A 330 -18.64 -7.72 -5.60
C GLU A 330 -18.65 -8.82 -4.51
N PHE A 331 -18.24 -8.50 -3.28
CA PHE A 331 -18.37 -9.40 -2.13
C PHE A 331 -19.83 -9.75 -1.86
N ALA A 332 -20.74 -8.76 -1.89
CA ALA A 332 -22.16 -9.00 -1.68
C ALA A 332 -22.78 -9.85 -2.79
N ALA A 333 -22.43 -9.63 -4.07
CA ALA A 333 -22.91 -10.45 -5.17
C ALA A 333 -22.41 -11.90 -5.09
N ALA A 334 -21.11 -12.09 -4.81
CA ALA A 334 -20.52 -13.40 -4.65
C ALA A 334 -21.07 -14.15 -3.42
N GLY A 335 -21.30 -13.44 -2.31
CA GLY A 335 -21.95 -13.99 -1.13
C GLY A 335 -23.42 -14.38 -1.36
N ALA A 336 -24.17 -13.57 -2.12
CA ALA A 336 -25.54 -13.90 -2.52
C ALA A 336 -25.59 -15.14 -3.43
N LEU A 337 -24.65 -15.29 -4.38
CA LEU A 337 -24.50 -16.49 -5.20
C LEU A 337 -24.19 -17.73 -4.35
N VAL A 338 -23.26 -17.62 -3.38
CA VAL A 338 -22.97 -18.69 -2.42
C VAL A 338 -24.22 -19.07 -1.61
N CYS A 339 -24.99 -18.09 -1.11
CA CYS A 339 -26.24 -18.35 -0.40
C CYS A 339 -27.29 -19.03 -1.28
N ALA A 340 -27.37 -18.71 -2.57
CA ALA A 340 -28.29 -19.34 -3.51
C ALA A 340 -27.90 -20.82 -3.78
N VAL A 341 -26.63 -21.10 -4.09
CA VAL A 341 -26.13 -22.47 -4.33
C VAL A 341 -26.23 -23.31 -3.05
N ALA A 342 -25.94 -22.74 -1.88
CA ALA A 342 -26.15 -23.38 -0.60
C ALA A 342 -27.65 -23.64 -0.31
N GLY A 343 -28.54 -22.75 -0.76
CA GLY A 343 -29.99 -22.94 -0.73
C GLY A 343 -30.44 -24.13 -1.59
N GLU A 344 -29.94 -24.24 -2.83
CA GLU A 344 -30.18 -25.40 -3.71
C GLU A 344 -29.63 -26.70 -3.11
N ALA A 345 -28.50 -26.64 -2.37
CA ALA A 345 -27.94 -27.74 -1.61
C ALA A 345 -28.64 -28.05 -0.26
N GLY A 346 -29.77 -27.40 0.04
CA GLY A 346 -30.56 -27.63 1.27
C GLY A 346 -30.02 -26.95 2.54
N LEU A 347 -28.90 -26.23 2.46
CA LEU A 347 -28.28 -25.50 3.58
C LEU A 347 -28.93 -24.14 3.86
N GLY A 348 -29.98 -23.75 3.12
CA GLY A 348 -30.66 -22.44 3.24
C GLY A 348 -31.16 -22.09 4.64
N GLY A 349 -31.36 -23.08 5.52
CA GLY A 349 -31.73 -22.90 6.94
C GLY A 349 -30.56 -22.78 7.93
N ARG A 350 -29.31 -23.03 7.51
CA ARG A 350 -28.10 -22.86 8.35
C ARG A 350 -28.05 -21.42 8.86
N ARG A 351 -27.75 -21.22 10.15
CA ARG A 351 -27.59 -19.88 10.73
C ARG A 351 -26.15 -19.38 10.53
N VAL A 352 -26.04 -18.09 10.30
CA VAL A 352 -24.80 -17.31 10.25
C VAL A 352 -24.93 -16.19 11.27
N HIS A 353 -23.96 -16.08 12.18
CA HIS A 353 -23.90 -14.97 13.12
C HIS A 353 -23.52 -13.68 12.40
N ARG A 354 -24.35 -12.63 12.52
CA ARG A 354 -24.01 -11.29 12.09
C ARG A 354 -23.86 -10.36 13.31
N PRO A 355 -22.63 -9.92 13.66
CA PRO A 355 -22.39 -9.01 14.79
C PRO A 355 -23.16 -7.68 14.67
N ALA A 356 -23.37 -6.99 15.78
CA ALA A 356 -24.01 -5.66 15.78
C ALA A 356 -23.13 -4.62 15.07
N TYR A 357 -23.76 -3.67 14.36
CA TYR A 357 -23.05 -2.57 13.71
C TYR A 357 -23.91 -1.31 13.55
N GLY A 358 -23.47 -0.18 14.09
CA GLY A 358 -24.30 1.03 14.18
C GLY A 358 -25.62 0.71 14.89
N ASP A 359 -26.74 1.17 14.32
CA ASP A 359 -28.08 0.88 14.83
C ASP A 359 -28.57 -0.56 14.53
N ARG A 360 -27.82 -1.35 13.74
CA ARG A 360 -28.18 -2.73 13.39
C ARG A 360 -27.79 -3.68 14.55
N PRO A 361 -28.75 -4.33 15.23
CA PRO A 361 -28.43 -5.27 16.30
C PRO A 361 -27.68 -6.51 15.78
N ALA A 362 -27.06 -7.25 16.71
CA ALA A 362 -26.52 -8.57 16.42
C ALA A 362 -27.67 -9.55 16.19
N ALA A 363 -27.53 -10.44 15.20
CA ALA A 363 -28.55 -11.42 14.87
C ALA A 363 -27.95 -12.70 14.30
N GLU A 364 -28.51 -13.85 14.67
CA GLU A 364 -28.42 -15.04 13.85
C GLU A 364 -29.33 -14.85 12.63
N VAL A 365 -28.81 -15.06 11.42
CA VAL A 365 -29.57 -14.95 10.16
C VAL A 365 -29.44 -16.27 9.40
N ASP A 366 -30.53 -16.79 8.83
CA ASP A 366 -30.47 -17.95 7.93
C ASP A 366 -29.83 -17.58 6.59
N VAL A 367 -29.18 -18.56 5.96
CA VAL A 367 -28.54 -18.42 4.65
C VAL A 367 -29.47 -17.84 3.58
N THR A 368 -30.75 -18.22 3.56
CA THR A 368 -31.75 -17.65 2.62
C THR A 368 -31.95 -16.14 2.84
N THR A 369 -32.22 -15.72 4.07
CA THR A 369 -32.41 -14.29 4.42
C THR A 369 -31.12 -13.47 4.25
N LEU A 370 -29.96 -14.07 4.54
CA LEU A 370 -28.66 -13.45 4.29
C LEU A 370 -28.44 -13.24 2.78
N GLY A 371 -28.72 -14.25 1.95
CA GLY A 371 -28.60 -14.16 0.50
C GLY A 371 -29.45 -13.04 -0.10
N GLY A 372 -30.71 -12.91 0.32
CA GLY A 372 -31.57 -11.77 -0.06
C GLY A 372 -30.99 -10.42 0.37
N THR A 373 -30.50 -10.32 1.61
CA THR A 373 -29.88 -9.09 2.14
C THR A 373 -28.62 -8.66 1.35
N LEU A 374 -27.83 -9.64 0.89
CA LEU A 374 -26.61 -9.42 0.10
C LEU A 374 -26.94 -9.07 -1.36
N LEU A 375 -27.94 -9.73 -1.96
CA LEU A 375 -28.46 -9.40 -3.29
C LEU A 375 -28.97 -7.96 -3.35
N ASP A 376 -29.76 -7.55 -2.36
CA ASP A 376 -30.26 -6.19 -2.18
C ASP A 376 -29.13 -5.15 -2.03
N LEU A 377 -28.00 -5.53 -1.41
CA LEU A 377 -26.84 -4.64 -1.26
C LEU A 377 -26.05 -4.51 -2.57
N ALA A 378 -25.78 -5.63 -3.24
CA ALA A 378 -25.07 -5.66 -4.52
C ALA A 378 -25.82 -4.88 -5.60
N THR A 379 -27.13 -5.09 -5.72
CA THR A 379 -27.98 -4.40 -6.70
C THR A 379 -28.09 -2.88 -6.44
N ARG A 380 -28.18 -2.45 -5.17
CA ARG A 380 -28.12 -1.01 -4.83
C ARG A 380 -26.80 -0.36 -5.22
N TRP A 381 -25.67 -1.02 -4.98
CA TRP A 381 -24.37 -0.50 -5.40
C TRP A 381 -24.24 -0.47 -6.92
N ALA A 382 -24.63 -1.55 -7.61
CA ALA A 382 -24.59 -1.64 -9.06
C ALA A 382 -25.41 -0.53 -9.72
N GLY A 383 -26.65 -0.32 -9.27
CA GLY A 383 -27.49 0.79 -9.71
C GLY A 383 -26.92 2.18 -9.39
N SER A 384 -26.12 2.32 -8.33
CA SER A 384 -25.45 3.58 -7.99
C SER A 384 -24.25 3.88 -8.92
N PHE A 385 -23.46 2.85 -9.28
CA PHE A 385 -22.42 2.97 -10.30
C PHE A 385 -23.02 3.26 -11.67
N ASP A 386 -24.07 2.54 -12.06
CA ASP A 386 -24.78 2.72 -13.33
C ASP A 386 -25.41 4.11 -13.47
N ALA A 387 -26.04 4.63 -12.40
CA ALA A 387 -26.57 6.00 -12.36
C ALA A 387 -25.48 7.07 -12.54
N ARG A 388 -24.26 6.85 -12.02
CA ARG A 388 -23.11 7.74 -12.25
C ARG A 388 -22.48 7.55 -13.63
N ASN A 389 -22.54 6.35 -14.20
CA ASN A 389 -21.98 6.02 -15.50
C ASN A 389 -22.85 6.47 -16.68
N GLY A 390 -24.16 6.52 -16.50
CA GLY A 390 -25.12 6.65 -17.60
C GLY A 390 -25.26 5.35 -18.42
N THR A 391 -24.89 4.21 -17.84
CA THR A 391 -24.94 2.87 -18.47
C THR A 391 -25.64 1.88 -17.55
N GLY A 392 -26.03 0.70 -18.06
CA GLY A 392 -26.58 -0.40 -17.23
C GLY A 392 -25.59 -1.54 -17.00
N HIS A 393 -24.29 -1.25 -17.14
CA HIS A 393 -23.25 -2.28 -17.25
C HIS A 393 -22.99 -3.01 -15.92
N GLN A 394 -22.91 -2.29 -14.80
CA GLN A 394 -22.59 -2.91 -13.51
C GLN A 394 -23.76 -3.78 -13.02
N SER A 395 -25.00 -3.35 -13.22
CA SER A 395 -26.19 -4.18 -12.92
C SER A 395 -26.24 -5.40 -13.84
N GLY A 396 -25.88 -5.27 -15.12
CA GLY A 396 -25.75 -6.40 -16.05
C GLY A 396 -24.66 -7.39 -15.63
N ARG A 397 -23.47 -6.90 -15.22
CA ARG A 397 -22.34 -7.71 -14.76
C ARG A 397 -22.67 -8.51 -13.50
N ILE A 398 -23.29 -7.85 -12.52
CA ILE A 398 -23.71 -8.47 -11.25
C ILE A 398 -24.87 -9.46 -11.48
N ALA A 399 -25.85 -9.14 -12.32
CA ALA A 399 -26.90 -10.09 -12.73
C ALA A 399 -26.30 -11.31 -13.47
N GLY A 400 -25.25 -11.10 -14.27
CA GLY A 400 -24.50 -12.18 -14.92
C GLY A 400 -23.86 -13.14 -13.92
N TRP A 401 -23.16 -12.63 -12.90
CA TRP A 401 -22.59 -13.45 -11.81
C TRP A 401 -23.66 -14.25 -11.06
N LEU A 402 -24.80 -13.61 -10.75
CA LEU A 402 -25.93 -14.23 -10.05
C LEU A 402 -26.68 -15.28 -10.87
N ALA A 403 -26.47 -15.32 -12.20
CA ALA A 403 -27.03 -16.31 -13.11
C ALA A 403 -26.08 -17.49 -13.40
N GLU A 404 -24.84 -17.46 -12.88
CA GLU A 404 -23.91 -18.58 -13.03
C GLU A 404 -24.36 -19.83 -12.26
N ARG A 405 -23.87 -20.99 -12.70
CA ARG A 405 -24.15 -22.32 -12.14
C ARG A 405 -22.85 -23.04 -11.85
N ALA A 406 -22.88 -24.05 -10.99
CA ALA A 406 -21.73 -24.93 -10.74
C ALA A 406 -21.16 -25.48 -12.07
N LEU A 407 -19.84 -25.50 -12.15
CA LEU A 407 -19.05 -25.81 -13.35
C LEU A 407 -18.28 -27.13 -13.21
N ALA A 408 -17.99 -27.54 -11.97
CA ALA A 408 -17.35 -28.79 -11.61
C ALA A 408 -18.01 -29.38 -10.34
N GLU A 409 -17.78 -30.66 -10.10
CA GLU A 409 -18.04 -31.28 -8.80
C GLU A 409 -16.92 -30.92 -7.80
N ALA A 410 -17.22 -31.04 -6.50
CA ALA A 410 -16.30 -30.67 -5.44
C ALA A 410 -15.07 -31.58 -5.39
N VAL A 411 -13.88 -31.02 -5.65
CA VAL A 411 -12.60 -31.71 -5.43
C VAL A 411 -12.18 -31.67 -3.96
N PRO A 412 -11.40 -32.64 -3.45
CA PRO A 412 -10.84 -32.55 -2.10
C PRO A 412 -9.98 -31.29 -1.93
N LEU A 413 -10.30 -30.47 -0.92
CA LEU A 413 -9.41 -29.37 -0.52
C LEU A 413 -8.12 -29.95 0.08
N PRO A 414 -6.94 -29.44 -0.29
CA PRO A 414 -5.71 -29.69 0.46
C PRO A 414 -5.89 -29.26 1.93
N PRO A 415 -5.17 -29.89 2.89
CA PRO A 415 -5.27 -29.52 4.29
C PRO A 415 -4.85 -28.05 4.47
N ASP A 416 -5.73 -27.25 5.08
CA ASP A 416 -5.40 -25.89 5.50
C ASP A 416 -4.69 -25.97 6.87
N ASP A 417 -3.50 -26.59 6.87
CA ASP A 417 -2.68 -26.76 8.07
C ASP A 417 -2.22 -25.39 8.60
N ASP A 418 -2.99 -24.84 9.55
CA ASP A 418 -2.59 -23.82 10.54
C ASP A 418 -1.72 -24.49 11.67
N GLY A 419 -1.10 -25.65 11.39
CA GLY A 419 -0.44 -26.51 12.36
C GLY A 419 0.92 -26.01 12.84
N GLY A 420 1.09 -25.92 14.16
CA GLY A 420 2.39 -25.79 14.81
C GLY A 420 2.84 -27.11 15.42
N ASP A 421 4.16 -27.33 15.50
CA ASP A 421 4.74 -28.50 16.16
C ASP A 421 4.36 -28.56 17.66
N ASP A 422 3.66 -29.61 18.07
CA ASP A 422 3.60 -30.05 19.46
C ASP A 422 4.85 -30.90 19.77
N PRO A 423 5.78 -30.45 20.62
CA PRO A 423 7.14 -31.02 20.72
C PRO A 423 7.20 -32.34 21.52
N THR A 424 6.17 -33.19 21.44
CA THR A 424 6.08 -34.49 22.13
C THR A 424 5.82 -35.67 21.19
N GLY A 425 6.70 -35.88 20.22
CA GLY A 425 6.82 -37.11 19.43
C GLY A 425 8.27 -37.59 19.34
N GLU A 426 8.54 -38.85 19.70
CA GLU A 426 9.90 -39.44 19.61
C GLU A 426 10.29 -39.77 18.14
N PRO A 427 11.57 -39.64 17.74
CA PRO A 427 11.97 -39.75 16.34
C PRO A 427 11.94 -41.19 15.81
N GLY A 428 10.92 -41.51 15.02
CA GLY A 428 10.78 -42.77 14.27
C GLY A 428 11.49 -42.74 12.92
N ASP A 429 12.68 -43.36 12.84
CA ASP A 429 13.53 -43.45 11.65
C ASP A 429 12.87 -44.11 10.42
N ARG A 430 12.80 -43.39 9.28
CA ARG A 430 12.98 -43.90 7.88
C ARG A 430 13.00 -42.77 6.81
N PRO A 431 13.46 -43.03 5.57
CA PRO A 431 14.43 -42.12 4.93
C PRO A 431 13.93 -41.23 3.78
N ASP A 432 14.79 -40.24 3.50
CA ASP A 432 14.95 -39.39 2.31
C ASP A 432 14.31 -39.87 1.00
N VAL A 433 13.43 -39.03 0.46
CA VAL A 433 13.09 -38.97 -0.97
C VAL A 433 13.03 -37.50 -1.44
N GLY A 434 14.21 -36.88 -1.60
CA GLY A 434 14.55 -36.00 -2.73
C GLY A 434 13.64 -34.82 -3.09
N ASP A 435 14.16 -33.62 -2.78
CA ASP A 435 13.93 -32.35 -3.51
C ASP A 435 12.52 -31.70 -3.39
N ALA A 436 12.14 -31.36 -2.16
CA ALA A 436 11.15 -30.32 -1.90
C ALA A 436 11.85 -28.94 -1.80
N THR A 437 11.31 -27.92 -2.47
CA THR A 437 11.89 -26.57 -2.50
C THR A 437 11.81 -25.88 -1.12
N PRO A 438 12.93 -25.54 -0.46
CA PRO A 438 12.90 -24.93 0.87
C PRO A 438 12.54 -23.43 0.79
N GLY A 439 11.44 -23.00 1.41
CA GLY A 439 10.94 -21.63 1.26
C GLY A 439 10.08 -21.06 2.40
N ASP A 440 8.93 -21.69 2.70
CA ASP A 440 7.83 -21.06 3.44
C ASP A 440 7.56 -21.60 4.86
N ASP A 441 8.30 -22.60 5.35
CA ASP A 441 8.11 -23.13 6.71
C ASP A 441 8.52 -22.09 7.78
N LEU A 442 7.63 -21.88 8.76
CA LEU A 442 7.92 -21.05 9.93
C LEU A 442 8.90 -21.80 10.86
N THR A 443 10.08 -21.22 11.05
CA THR A 443 11.11 -21.80 11.92
C THR A 443 11.49 -20.84 13.05
N SER A 444 12.20 -21.33 14.07
CA SER A 444 12.73 -20.46 15.13
C SER A 444 13.77 -19.50 14.55
N LEU A 445 13.78 -18.24 14.98
CA LEU A 445 14.86 -17.31 14.64
C LEU A 445 16.22 -17.90 15.06
N ARG A 446 17.16 -18.01 14.12
CA ARG A 446 18.51 -18.54 14.33
C ARG A 446 19.51 -17.75 13.50
N VAL A 447 20.73 -17.62 14.01
CA VAL A 447 21.86 -16.93 13.35
C VAL A 447 22.06 -17.40 11.90
N GLY A 448 21.89 -18.70 11.64
CA GLY A 448 22.02 -19.30 10.30
C GLY A 448 21.07 -18.73 9.24
N LEU A 449 19.90 -18.21 9.63
CA LEU A 449 18.95 -17.58 8.70
C LEU A 449 19.44 -16.17 8.29
N VAL A 450 20.04 -15.45 9.24
CA VAL A 450 20.64 -14.13 9.01
C VAL A 450 21.86 -14.25 8.12
N THR A 451 22.74 -15.22 8.37
CA THR A 451 23.89 -15.47 7.49
C THR A 451 23.43 -15.90 6.10
N ALA A 452 22.47 -16.83 5.98
CA ALA A 452 21.94 -17.26 4.69
C ALA A 452 21.21 -16.14 3.90
N ALA A 453 20.72 -15.10 4.56
CA ALA A 453 20.24 -13.88 3.91
C ALA A 453 21.40 -13.03 3.36
N LEU A 454 22.45 -12.82 4.17
CA LEU A 454 23.65 -12.06 3.78
C LEU A 454 24.45 -12.76 2.67
N ASP A 455 24.57 -14.09 2.72
CA ASP A 455 25.22 -14.90 1.68
C ASP A 455 24.53 -14.73 0.31
N ARG A 456 23.18 -14.75 0.29
CA ARG A 456 22.38 -14.51 -0.93
C ARG A 456 22.52 -13.09 -1.48
N ARG A 457 22.83 -12.12 -0.62
CA ARG A 457 23.14 -10.74 -1.00
C ARG A 457 24.60 -10.57 -1.49
N GLY A 458 25.46 -11.56 -1.29
CA GLY A 458 26.90 -11.48 -1.54
C GLY A 458 27.65 -10.60 -0.53
N ASP A 459 27.05 -10.34 0.63
CA ASP A 459 27.59 -9.43 1.64
C ASP A 459 28.70 -10.07 2.48
N ARG A 460 29.73 -9.28 2.81
CA ARG A 460 30.82 -9.72 3.69
C ARG A 460 30.55 -9.36 5.14
N TYR A 461 30.39 -10.38 5.97
CA TYR A 461 30.18 -10.28 7.41
C TYR A 461 31.20 -11.14 8.18
N ALA A 462 31.24 -10.94 9.50
CA ALA A 462 31.87 -11.83 10.46
C ALA A 462 30.84 -12.23 11.54
N VAL A 463 31.00 -13.39 12.16
CA VAL A 463 30.19 -13.84 13.30
C VAL A 463 31.08 -13.91 14.53
N ASP A 464 30.65 -13.30 15.65
CA ASP A 464 31.40 -13.34 16.91
C ASP A 464 31.04 -14.56 17.78
N ALA A 465 31.78 -14.73 18.88
CA ALA A 465 31.58 -15.84 19.82
C ALA A 465 30.26 -15.77 20.63
N ALA A 466 29.49 -14.69 20.50
CA ALA A 466 28.14 -14.54 21.06
C ALA A 466 27.04 -14.71 20.00
N GLY A 467 27.39 -15.00 18.74
CA GLY A 467 26.45 -15.15 17.63
C GLY A 467 26.03 -13.83 16.96
N THR A 468 26.66 -12.70 17.30
CA THR A 468 26.42 -11.43 16.59
C THR A 468 26.96 -11.54 15.17
N VAL A 469 26.12 -11.27 14.17
CA VAL A 469 26.55 -11.18 12.77
C VAL A 469 26.79 -9.70 12.43
N ALA A 470 28.04 -9.34 12.12
CA ALA A 470 28.44 -7.95 11.87
C ALA A 470 29.02 -7.78 10.46
N GLY A 471 28.49 -6.83 9.69
CA GLY A 471 29.01 -6.45 8.38
C GLY A 471 29.21 -4.93 8.27
N ARG A 472 29.92 -4.49 7.23
CA ARG A 472 30.15 -3.06 6.94
C ARG A 472 29.78 -2.71 5.51
N TRP A 473 28.92 -1.70 5.38
CA TRP A 473 28.37 -1.17 4.14
C TRP A 473 28.64 0.32 4.06
N GLY A 474 29.77 0.71 3.45
CA GLY A 474 30.22 2.11 3.44
C GLY A 474 30.44 2.65 4.87
N GLU A 475 29.72 3.71 5.20
CA GLU A 475 29.69 4.36 6.53
C GLU A 475 28.90 3.55 7.59
N ALA A 476 28.12 2.53 7.20
CA ALA A 476 27.30 1.74 8.13
C ALA A 476 28.02 0.48 8.62
N LEU A 477 28.20 0.33 9.93
CA LEU A 477 28.48 -0.95 10.59
C LEU A 477 27.14 -1.50 11.13
N VAL A 478 26.56 -2.53 10.51
CA VAL A 478 25.30 -3.14 10.98
C VAL A 478 25.59 -4.46 11.69
N GLN A 479 25.03 -4.60 12.89
CA GLN A 479 25.14 -5.78 13.75
C GLN A 479 23.76 -6.42 13.95
N PHE A 480 23.60 -7.65 13.52
CA PHE A 480 22.42 -8.47 13.75
C PHE A 480 22.63 -9.38 14.96
N ARG A 481 21.62 -9.45 15.84
CA ARG A 481 21.62 -10.26 17.06
C ARG A 481 20.26 -10.92 17.25
N THR A 482 20.28 -12.16 17.72
CA THR A 482 19.12 -12.83 18.33
C THR A 482 19.09 -12.48 19.81
N VAL A 483 18.05 -11.78 20.27
CA VAL A 483 17.87 -11.37 21.67
C VAL A 483 16.50 -11.85 22.21
N GLY A 484 16.23 -11.65 23.50
CA GLY A 484 15.10 -12.29 24.19
C GLY A 484 15.52 -13.62 24.86
N GLU A 485 14.68 -14.15 25.75
CA GLU A 485 15.01 -15.32 26.58
C GLU A 485 15.13 -16.62 25.77
N ARG A 486 14.48 -16.70 24.60
CA ARG A 486 14.58 -17.82 23.65
C ARG A 486 15.38 -17.44 22.38
N GLY A 487 15.97 -16.24 22.35
CA GLY A 487 16.61 -15.68 21.16
C GLY A 487 15.61 -15.31 20.05
N GLU A 488 14.36 -15.03 20.41
CA GLU A 488 13.24 -14.89 19.48
C GLU A 488 13.10 -13.50 18.82
N ILE A 489 13.88 -12.51 19.26
CA ILE A 489 13.83 -11.14 18.76
C ILE A 489 15.03 -10.88 17.84
N LEU A 490 14.80 -10.40 16.63
CA LEU A 490 15.86 -9.94 15.72
C LEU A 490 16.14 -8.46 15.97
N GLN A 491 17.28 -8.16 16.61
CA GLN A 491 17.83 -6.80 16.71
C GLN A 491 18.84 -6.58 15.58
N ALA A 492 18.61 -5.58 14.74
CA ALA A 492 19.55 -5.07 13.74
C ALA A 492 19.97 -3.65 14.11
N ARG A 493 21.20 -3.52 14.62
CA ARG A 493 21.75 -2.25 15.12
C ARG A 493 22.80 -1.71 14.15
N CYS A 494 22.47 -0.60 13.49
CA CYS A 494 23.39 0.19 12.67
C CYS A 494 24.17 1.19 13.54
N VAL A 495 25.48 1.25 13.36
CA VAL A 495 26.36 2.27 13.92
C VAL A 495 27.01 3.01 12.76
N ALA A 496 26.80 4.32 12.66
CA ALA A 496 27.50 5.15 11.68
C ALA A 496 28.99 5.24 12.03
N ASP A 497 29.87 5.33 11.03
CA ASP A 497 31.33 5.40 11.26
C ASP A 497 31.74 6.78 11.79
N ARG A 498 31.18 7.85 11.20
CA ARG A 498 31.38 9.23 11.66
C ARG A 498 31.03 9.38 13.16
N ARG A 499 31.96 9.98 13.90
CA ARG A 499 31.81 10.44 15.30
C ARG A 499 31.57 11.94 15.31
N LEU A 500 30.87 12.44 16.33
CA LEU A 500 30.82 13.87 16.63
C LEU A 500 31.47 14.14 18.01
N PRO A 501 32.16 15.27 18.22
CA PRO A 501 32.64 15.65 19.55
C PRO A 501 31.47 15.94 20.51
N ALA A 502 31.69 15.75 21.81
CA ALA A 502 30.65 15.84 22.84
C ALA A 502 29.99 17.24 22.99
N ASP A 503 30.58 18.30 22.45
CA ASP A 503 29.99 19.66 22.41
C ASP A 503 28.90 19.81 21.33
N ARG A 504 28.90 18.99 20.27
CA ARG A 504 27.84 18.93 19.25
C ARG A 504 26.61 18.10 19.68
N ARG A 505 26.44 17.80 20.98
CA ARG A 505 25.34 16.96 21.49
C ARG A 505 23.94 17.47 21.10
N SER A 506 23.70 18.78 21.15
CA SER A 506 22.42 19.37 20.75
C SER A 506 22.07 19.13 19.28
N GLU A 507 23.08 19.09 18.41
CA GLU A 507 22.92 18.83 16.98
C GLU A 507 22.70 17.33 16.71
N ALA A 508 23.45 16.46 17.40
CA ALA A 508 23.26 15.02 17.32
C ALA A 508 21.84 14.61 17.73
N TYR A 509 21.26 15.24 18.77
CA TYR A 509 19.86 15.05 19.13
C TYR A 509 18.89 15.66 18.12
N ALA A 510 19.16 16.85 17.57
CA ALA A 510 18.31 17.45 16.54
C ALA A 510 18.23 16.57 15.28
N PHE A 511 19.35 15.99 14.84
CA PHE A 511 19.39 15.03 13.75
C PHE A 511 18.61 13.75 14.07
N CYS A 512 18.81 13.13 15.23
CA CYS A 512 18.08 11.91 15.59
C CYS A 512 16.57 12.15 15.72
N ASN A 513 16.16 13.31 16.24
CA ASN A 513 14.74 13.68 16.33
C ASN A 513 14.13 13.90 14.94
N ALA A 514 14.79 14.62 14.04
CA ALA A 514 14.35 14.80 12.66
C ALA A 514 14.26 13.45 11.93
N TRP A 515 15.29 12.61 12.05
CA TRP A 515 15.29 11.26 11.46
C TRP A 515 14.11 10.41 11.95
N ASN A 516 13.82 10.42 13.25
CA ASN A 516 12.70 9.64 13.82
C ASN A 516 11.31 10.21 13.49
N HIS A 517 11.23 11.48 13.07
CA HIS A 517 10.00 12.08 12.54
C HIS A 517 9.84 11.73 11.05
N ASP A 518 10.90 11.91 10.25
CA ASP A 518 10.91 11.70 8.80
C ASP A 518 10.91 10.23 8.37
N ARG A 519 11.39 9.30 9.23
CA ARG A 519 11.69 7.90 8.88
C ARG A 519 11.20 6.93 9.94
N LEU A 520 10.38 5.96 9.51
CA LEU A 520 9.88 4.88 10.35
C LEU A 520 10.98 3.97 10.93
N LEU A 521 12.12 3.84 10.24
CA LEU A 521 13.25 3.00 10.67
C LEU A 521 14.56 3.34 9.91
N PRO A 522 15.75 3.14 10.51
CA PRO A 522 15.97 2.70 11.89
C PRO A 522 15.66 3.81 12.91
N THR A 523 15.32 3.41 14.15
CA THR A 523 15.14 4.33 15.27
C THR A 523 16.50 4.91 15.67
N ALA A 524 16.70 6.19 15.41
CA ALA A 524 17.94 6.92 15.64
C ALA A 524 18.07 7.40 17.10
N TYR A 525 19.24 7.20 17.69
CA TYR A 525 19.61 7.77 18.99
C TYR A 525 21.11 8.02 19.10
N VAL A 526 21.49 8.84 20.07
CA VAL A 526 22.90 9.18 20.37
C VAL A 526 23.37 8.36 21.56
N HIS A 527 24.51 7.69 21.42
CA HIS A 527 25.23 7.03 22.51
C HIS A 527 26.49 7.84 22.84
N ASP A 528 26.54 8.35 24.07
CA ASP A 528 27.58 9.27 24.53
C ASP A 528 28.72 8.50 25.21
N LEU A 529 29.94 8.65 24.70
CA LEU A 529 31.16 8.02 25.22
C LEU A 529 32.02 9.01 26.03
N GLY A 530 31.47 10.15 26.44
CA GLY A 530 32.12 11.18 27.25
C GLY A 530 32.95 12.18 26.45
N SER A 531 33.82 11.70 25.55
CA SER A 531 34.57 12.56 24.61
C SER A 531 33.92 12.65 23.23
N GLU A 532 33.24 11.59 22.81
CA GLU A 532 32.64 11.44 21.48
C GLU A 532 31.20 10.94 21.56
N LEU A 533 30.43 11.26 20.53
CA LEU A 533 29.05 10.87 20.33
C LEU A 533 28.98 9.90 19.15
N VAL A 534 28.34 8.76 19.40
CA VAL A 534 28.06 7.72 18.40
C VAL A 534 26.60 7.82 18.01
N LEU A 535 26.32 8.01 16.72
CA LEU A 535 24.96 7.98 16.20
C LEU A 535 24.61 6.54 15.79
N VAL A 536 23.50 6.04 16.35
CA VAL A 536 23.08 4.65 16.29
C VAL A 536 21.64 4.60 15.77
N GLY A 537 21.40 3.76 14.76
CA GLY A 537 20.07 3.35 14.34
C GLY A 537 19.78 1.92 14.83
N ASP A 538 18.61 1.66 15.37
CA ASP A 538 18.18 0.31 15.76
C ASP A 538 16.86 -0.08 15.10
N VAL A 539 16.76 -1.32 14.64
CA VAL A 539 15.52 -1.99 14.22
C VAL A 539 15.40 -3.27 15.03
N THR A 540 14.36 -3.38 15.84
CA THR A 540 14.10 -4.56 16.67
C THR A 540 12.75 -5.16 16.27
N THR A 541 12.76 -6.44 15.88
CA THR A 541 11.57 -7.17 15.40
C THR A 541 11.33 -8.40 16.28
N ASP A 542 10.15 -8.50 16.87
CA ASP A 542 9.73 -9.70 17.62
C ASP A 542 9.29 -10.81 16.65
N LEU A 543 9.87 -12.00 16.80
CA LEU A 543 9.59 -13.19 16.01
C LEU A 543 9.25 -14.39 16.93
N ALA A 544 8.67 -14.12 18.10
CA ALA A 544 8.21 -15.09 19.11
C ALA A 544 7.31 -16.22 18.59
N HIS A 545 6.66 -16.02 17.44
CA HIS A 545 5.76 -16.96 16.77
C HIS A 545 6.38 -17.67 15.54
N GLY A 546 7.70 -17.56 15.36
CA GLY A 546 8.44 -18.12 14.23
C GLY A 546 8.59 -17.14 13.07
N VAL A 547 9.48 -17.49 12.12
CA VAL A 547 9.82 -16.69 10.95
C VAL A 547 10.23 -17.58 9.78
N THR A 548 9.86 -17.23 8.54
CA THR A 548 10.33 -17.95 7.35
C THR A 548 11.70 -17.45 6.89
N PRO A 549 12.51 -18.25 6.17
CA PRO A 549 13.76 -17.79 5.57
C PRO A 549 13.58 -16.57 4.64
N ALA A 550 12.44 -16.48 3.94
CA ALA A 550 12.08 -15.32 3.13
C ALA A 550 11.87 -14.05 3.98
N GLN A 551 11.12 -14.14 5.08
CA GLN A 551 10.91 -13.03 6.00
C GLN A 551 12.22 -12.52 6.63
N VAL A 552 13.13 -13.40 7.06
CA VAL A 552 14.46 -12.98 7.54
C VAL A 552 15.25 -12.26 6.44
N THR A 553 15.09 -12.65 5.18
CA THR A 553 15.72 -11.96 4.03
C THR A 553 15.23 -10.52 3.94
N VAL A 554 13.90 -10.30 3.97
CA VAL A 554 13.31 -8.96 3.90
C VAL A 554 13.72 -8.08 5.08
N LEU A 555 13.79 -8.64 6.30
CA LEU A 555 14.25 -7.92 7.49
C LEU A 555 15.72 -7.50 7.41
N VAL A 556 16.60 -8.40 6.92
CA VAL A 556 18.02 -8.09 6.68
C VAL A 556 18.18 -7.06 5.56
N ASP A 557 17.47 -7.22 4.43
CA ASP A 557 17.48 -6.28 3.30
C ASP A 557 17.04 -4.87 3.73
N ALA A 558 15.95 -4.78 4.50
CA ALA A 558 15.45 -3.52 5.03
C ALA A 558 16.47 -2.87 5.98
N ALA A 559 16.99 -3.62 6.95
CA ALA A 559 17.93 -3.11 7.94
C ALA A 559 19.27 -2.68 7.35
N VAL A 560 19.82 -3.40 6.35
CA VAL A 560 21.02 -2.95 5.64
C VAL A 560 20.72 -1.69 4.84
N ARG A 561 19.64 -1.66 4.04
CA ARG A 561 19.33 -0.50 3.19
C ARG A 561 19.07 0.77 3.99
N THR A 562 18.30 0.70 5.07
CA THR A 562 17.98 1.88 5.89
C THR A 562 19.10 2.23 6.86
N GLY A 563 19.90 1.25 7.30
CA GLY A 563 21.15 1.50 8.03
C GLY A 563 22.20 2.24 7.18
N VAL A 564 22.36 1.88 5.91
CA VAL A 564 23.22 2.61 4.96
C VAL A 564 22.73 4.04 4.77
N ALA A 565 21.45 4.23 4.43
CA ALA A 565 20.88 5.57 4.24
C ALA A 565 20.97 6.44 5.52
N TYR A 566 20.85 5.82 6.71
CA TYR A 566 21.06 6.48 7.99
C TYR A 566 22.53 6.92 8.17
N ALA A 567 23.48 6.01 7.94
CA ALA A 567 24.90 6.33 8.10
C ALA A 567 25.40 7.36 7.08
N GLU A 568 24.89 7.34 5.84
CA GLU A 568 25.14 8.37 4.83
C GLU A 568 24.59 9.73 5.25
N ALA A 569 23.40 9.78 5.86
CA ALA A 569 22.83 11.02 6.41
C ALA A 569 23.61 11.55 7.62
N VAL A 570 24.11 10.67 8.51
CA VAL A 570 25.03 11.05 9.60
C VAL A 570 26.35 11.57 9.02
N ALA A 571 26.91 10.90 8.01
CA ALA A 571 28.15 11.29 7.34
C ALA A 571 28.03 12.68 6.68
N ALA A 572 26.84 13.05 6.19
CA ALA A 572 26.52 14.32 5.56
C ALA A 572 26.26 15.51 6.52
N LEU A 573 26.33 15.32 7.85
CA LEU A 573 26.21 16.42 8.82
C LEU A 573 27.28 17.51 8.61
N PRO A 574 27.03 18.78 8.96
CA PRO A 574 27.95 19.90 8.70
C PRO A 574 29.23 19.89 9.58
#